data_AF-A0A3P8I5Q5-F1
#
_entry.id   AF-A0A3P8I5Q5-F1
#
_cell.length_a   1.000
_cell.length_b   1.000
_cell.length_c   1.000
_cell.angle_alpha   90.00
_cell.angle_beta   90.00
_cell.angle_gamma   90.00
#
_symmetry.space_group_name_H-M   'P 1'
#
loop_
_entity.id
_entity.type
_entity.pdbx_description
1 polymer ?
#
loop_
_entity_poly.entity_id
_entity_poly.type
_entity_poly.pdbx_seq_one_letter_code
_entity_poly.pdbx_strand_id
1 'polypeptide(L)'
;MLNRMKDAVDAQLRDQQAGFREDRSCTNQITTLRIIVEQSIEWNSLLYINFIDYEKSLDSVDKRTLWKLFRLYGVHEEIVNIIRNSYDGLQCKVVHGGQLTDAFQVRTGARQGCLLSPFLFLLVVDWIMKTSTSEGKHGIQ
;
A
#
# COMPACT_ATOMS: atom_id res chain seq x y z
N MET A 1 -0.98 -18.29 2.81
CA MET A 1 -1.33 -17.55 1.58
C MET A 1 -0.45 -16.33 1.39
N LEU A 2 -0.34 -15.43 2.36
CA LEU A 2 0.55 -14.25 2.30
C LEU A 2 2.00 -14.60 1.89
N ASN A 3 2.63 -15.55 2.58
CA ASN A 3 4.01 -15.98 2.27
C ASN A 3 4.17 -16.52 0.84
N ARG A 4 3.12 -17.10 0.24
CA ARG A 4 3.17 -17.60 -1.14
C ARG A 4 3.15 -16.49 -2.19
N MET A 5 2.69 -15.30 -1.83
CA MET A 5 2.67 -14.12 -2.69
C MET A 5 3.86 -13.21 -2.44
N LYS A 6 4.42 -13.26 -1.23
CA LYS A 6 5.45 -12.35 -0.76
C LYS A 6 6.64 -12.31 -1.72
N ASP A 7 7.22 -13.45 -2.07
CA ASP A 7 8.41 -13.49 -2.92
C ASP A 7 8.16 -12.88 -4.31
N ALA A 8 7.02 -13.21 -4.93
CA ALA A 8 6.64 -12.68 -6.24
C ALA A 8 6.42 -11.16 -6.20
N VAL A 9 5.77 -10.68 -5.13
CA VAL A 9 5.47 -9.25 -4.97
C VAL A 9 6.71 -8.46 -4.55
N ASP A 10 7.50 -8.94 -3.59
CA ASP A 10 8.69 -8.24 -3.10
C ASP A 10 9.73 -8.03 -4.21
N ALA A 11 9.83 -8.97 -5.17
CA ALA A 11 10.67 -8.83 -6.37
C ALA A 11 10.22 -7.70 -7.30
N GLN A 12 8.96 -7.28 -7.21
CA GLN A 12 8.39 -6.21 -8.03
C GLN A 12 8.41 -4.85 -7.31
N LEU A 13 8.41 -4.80 -5.98
CA LEU A 13 8.32 -3.55 -5.21
C LEU A 13 9.56 -2.67 -5.38
N ARG A 14 9.37 -1.34 -5.41
CA ARG A 14 10.49 -0.39 -5.42
C ARG A 14 11.29 -0.47 -4.12
N ASP A 15 12.59 -0.17 -4.18
CA ASP A 15 13.45 -0.18 -2.99
C ASP A 15 13.09 0.91 -1.97
N GLN A 16 12.57 2.05 -2.43
CA GLN A 16 12.17 3.14 -1.55
C GLN A 16 10.90 2.79 -0.75
N GLN A 17 10.15 1.75 -1.13
CA GLN A 17 8.99 1.29 -0.37
C GLN A 17 9.46 0.43 0.81
N ALA A 18 9.24 0.91 2.03
CA ALA A 18 9.59 0.22 3.27
C ALA A 18 8.38 -0.29 4.08
N GLY A 19 7.16 0.16 3.77
CA GLY A 19 5.98 -0.23 4.53
C GLY A 19 5.69 -1.73 4.42
N PHE A 20 5.43 -2.38 5.55
CA PHE A 20 5.02 -3.79 5.63
C PHE A 20 5.97 -4.80 4.95
N ARG A 21 7.26 -4.44 4.81
CA ARG A 21 8.30 -5.31 4.27
C ARG A 21 9.24 -5.76 5.37
N GLU A 22 9.71 -6.99 5.25
CA GLU A 22 10.72 -7.53 6.16
C GLU A 22 12.04 -6.78 5.96
N ASP A 23 12.81 -6.64 7.04
CA ASP A 23 14.11 -5.96 7.06
C ASP A 23 14.13 -4.49 6.60
N ARG A 24 12.96 -3.84 6.54
CA ARG A 24 12.84 -2.41 6.26
C ARG A 24 12.14 -1.69 7.40
N SER A 25 12.71 -0.57 7.86
CA SER A 25 12.18 0.18 9.00
C SER A 25 11.91 1.64 8.68
N CYS A 26 10.96 2.23 9.43
CA CYS A 26 10.71 3.67 9.40
C CYS A 26 11.97 4.46 9.78
N THR A 27 12.77 3.95 10.72
CA THR A 27 14.05 4.56 11.13
C THR A 27 14.99 4.73 9.94
N ASN A 28 15.12 3.73 9.06
CA ASN A 28 15.97 3.87 7.87
C ASN A 28 15.48 4.98 6.94
N GLN A 29 14.16 5.10 6.74
CA GLN A 29 13.57 6.16 5.90
C GLN A 29 13.80 7.56 6.50
N ILE A 30 13.67 7.70 7.82
CA ILE A 30 13.97 8.96 8.54
C ILE A 30 15.45 9.31 8.40
N THR A 31 16.35 8.34 8.55
CA THR A 31 17.79 8.54 8.35
C THR A 31 18.11 8.99 6.93
N THR A 32 17.53 8.34 5.91
CA THR A 32 17.70 8.73 4.51
C THR A 32 17.22 10.16 4.27
N LEU A 33 16.03 10.52 4.76
CA LEU A 33 15.50 11.88 4.64
C LEU A 33 16.43 12.90 5.31
N ARG A 34 16.95 12.58 6.50
CA ARG A 34 17.89 13.46 7.21
C ARG A 34 19.16 13.70 6.40
N ILE A 35 19.73 12.65 5.78
CA ILE A 35 20.91 12.77 4.93
C ILE A 35 20.63 13.67 3.73
N ILE A 36 19.48 13.52 3.06
CA ILE A 36 19.08 14.37 1.93
C ILE A 36 18.99 15.85 2.36
N VAL A 37 18.44 16.12 3.54
CA VAL A 37 18.35 17.48 4.10
C VAL A 37 19.75 18.04 4.39
N GLU A 38 20.61 17.27 5.07
CA GLU A 38 21.96 17.70 5.43
C GLU A 38 22.82 17.98 4.20
N GLN A 39 22.80 17.13 3.18
CA GLN A 39 23.50 17.35 1.91
C GLN A 39 22.98 18.58 1.15
N SER A 40 21.66 18.81 1.16
CA SER A 40 21.10 19.99 0.49
C SER A 40 21.57 21.28 1.15
N ILE A 41 21.71 21.29 2.48
CA ILE A 41 22.27 22.41 3.24
C ILE A 41 23.76 22.58 2.90
N GLU A 42 24.54 21.49 2.92
CA GLU A 42 25.99 21.52 2.65
C GLU A 42 26.31 22.08 1.26
N TRP A 43 25.53 21.70 0.25
CA TRP A 43 25.74 22.15 -1.13
C TRP A 43 24.96 23.40 -1.51
N ASN A 44 24.27 24.04 -0.56
CA ASN A 44 23.40 25.20 -0.81
C ASN A 44 22.41 24.96 -1.97
N SER A 45 21.83 23.76 -2.00
CA SER A 45 20.88 23.32 -3.02
C SER A 45 19.45 23.52 -2.54
N LEU A 46 18.55 23.82 -3.47
CA LEU A 46 17.13 24.00 -3.18
C LEU A 46 16.45 22.64 -2.98
N LEU A 47 15.86 22.42 -1.80
CA LEU A 47 15.17 21.20 -1.45
C LEU A 47 13.68 21.47 -1.14
N TYR A 48 12.80 20.68 -1.76
CA TYR A 48 11.37 20.64 -1.46
C TYR A 48 10.98 19.27 -0.92
N ILE A 49 10.23 19.24 0.17
CA ILE A 49 9.76 18.01 0.82
C ILE A 49 8.25 18.08 0.95
N ASN A 50 7.56 17.07 0.41
CA ASN A 50 6.11 16.94 0.47
C ASN A 50 5.75 15.66 1.23
N PHE A 51 4.93 15.79 2.27
CA PHE A 51 4.32 14.67 2.98
C PHE A 51 2.89 14.49 2.49
N ILE A 52 2.60 13.30 1.97
CA ILE A 52 1.27 12.94 1.46
C ILE A 52 0.70 11.87 2.37
N ASP A 53 -0.47 12.13 2.94
CA ASP A 53 -1.24 11.16 3.70
C ASP A 53 -2.54 10.82 2.95
N TYR A 54 -2.95 9.55 3.00
CA TYR A 54 -4.12 9.06 2.29
C TYR A 54 -5.30 8.89 3.26
N GLU A 55 -6.35 9.67 3.06
CA GLU A 55 -7.56 9.54 3.88
C GLU A 55 -8.20 8.15 3.69
N LYS A 56 -8.46 7.46 4.82
CA LYS A 56 -9.15 6.15 4.87
C LYS A 56 -8.59 5.17 3.84
N SER A 57 -7.27 5.08 3.80
CA SER A 57 -6.53 4.44 2.72
C SER A 57 -6.86 2.95 2.54
N LEU A 58 -7.31 2.26 3.58
CA LEU A 58 -7.81 0.89 3.47
C LEU A 58 -9.26 0.84 3.01
N ASP A 59 -10.11 1.79 3.39
CA ASP A 59 -11.55 1.74 3.10
C ASP A 59 -11.90 2.24 1.68
N SER A 60 -11.01 3.04 1.08
CA SER A 60 -11.24 3.74 -0.19
C SER A 60 -10.76 2.98 -1.43
N VAL A 61 -10.00 1.89 -1.28
CA VAL A 61 -9.43 1.15 -2.41
C VAL A 61 -10.53 0.50 -3.26
N ASP A 62 -10.49 0.74 -4.57
CA ASP A 62 -11.34 0.04 -5.54
C ASP A 62 -10.89 -1.43 -5.69
N LYS A 63 -11.81 -2.35 -5.38
CA LYS A 63 -11.54 -3.80 -5.42
C LYS A 63 -11.18 -4.29 -6.83
N ARG A 64 -11.77 -3.71 -7.89
CA ARG A 64 -11.49 -4.13 -9.27
C ARG A 64 -10.05 -3.81 -9.65
N THR A 65 -9.59 -2.61 -9.31
CA THR A 65 -8.21 -2.16 -9.49
C THR A 65 -7.26 -3.05 -8.69
N LEU A 66 -7.61 -3.38 -7.45
CA LEU A 66 -6.81 -4.25 -6.60
C LEU A 66 -6.57 -5.65 -7.24
N TRP A 67 -7.59 -6.28 -7.80
CA TRP A 67 -7.43 -7.57 -8.49
C TRP A 67 -6.52 -7.49 -9.72
N LYS A 68 -6.53 -6.36 -10.43
CA LYS A 68 -5.62 -6.12 -11.55
C LYS A 68 -4.18 -5.92 -11.04
N LEU A 69 -4.00 -5.17 -9.96
CA LEU A 69 -2.68 -4.96 -9.35
C LEU A 69 -2.06 -6.27 -8.88
N PHE A 70 -2.83 -7.15 -8.24
CA PHE A 70 -2.30 -8.47 -7.86
C PHE A 70 -1.69 -9.24 -9.04
N ARG A 71 -2.39 -9.28 -10.19
CA ARG A 71 -1.88 -9.92 -11.41
C ARG A 71 -0.63 -9.22 -11.92
N LEU A 72 -0.63 -7.89 -11.92
CA LEU A 72 0.51 -7.07 -12.35
C LEU A 72 1.76 -7.34 -11.51
N TYR A 73 1.59 -7.58 -10.20
CA TYR A 73 2.68 -7.91 -9.27
C TYR A 73 2.99 -9.42 -9.20
N GLY A 74 2.56 -10.19 -10.21
CA GLY A 74 2.97 -11.60 -10.36
C GLY A 74 2.21 -12.59 -9.47
N VAL A 75 1.12 -12.20 -8.83
CA VAL A 75 0.31 -13.14 -8.04
C VAL A 75 -0.53 -14.02 -8.97
N HIS A 76 -0.40 -15.34 -8.78
CA HIS A 76 -1.10 -16.35 -9.58
C HIS A 76 -2.63 -16.20 -9.52
N GLU A 77 -3.31 -16.38 -10.65
CA GLU A 77 -4.75 -16.13 -10.81
C GLU A 77 -5.61 -16.91 -9.80
N GLU A 78 -5.24 -18.14 -9.47
CA GLU A 78 -5.92 -18.95 -8.46
C GLU A 78 -5.95 -18.26 -7.09
N ILE A 79 -4.83 -17.65 -6.68
CA ILE A 79 -4.73 -16.93 -5.40
C ILE A 79 -5.57 -15.65 -5.48
N VAL A 80 -5.51 -14.93 -6.60
CA VAL A 80 -6.34 -13.74 -6.83
C VAL A 80 -7.83 -14.08 -6.74
N ASN A 81 -8.26 -15.22 -7.28
CA ASN A 81 -9.65 -15.67 -7.21
C ASN A 81 -10.06 -16.04 -5.78
N ILE A 82 -9.20 -16.72 -5.01
CA ILE A 82 -9.51 -17.03 -3.60
C ILE A 82 -9.66 -15.74 -2.79
N ILE A 83 -8.74 -14.77 -2.97
CA ILE A 83 -8.84 -13.48 -2.29
C ILE A 83 -10.11 -12.77 -2.73
N ARG A 84 -10.38 -12.65 -4.03
CA ARG A 84 -11.59 -12.00 -4.56
C ARG A 84 -12.87 -12.58 -3.96
N ASN A 85 -13.00 -13.91 -3.96
CA ASN A 85 -14.15 -14.61 -3.38
C ASN A 85 -14.30 -14.31 -1.89
N SER A 86 -13.21 -14.08 -1.17
CA SER A 86 -13.28 -13.65 0.23
C SER A 86 -13.81 -12.21 0.37
N TYR A 87 -13.73 -11.36 -0.65
CA TYR A 87 -14.21 -9.97 -0.61
C TYR A 87 -15.60 -9.75 -1.23
N ASP A 88 -16.13 -10.77 -1.92
CA ASP A 88 -17.42 -10.72 -2.60
C ASP A 88 -18.58 -10.92 -1.62
N GLY A 89 -19.69 -10.21 -1.88
CA GLY A 89 -20.92 -10.35 -1.10
C GLY A 89 -20.85 -9.92 0.37
N LEU A 90 -19.76 -9.29 0.81
CA LEU A 90 -19.57 -8.94 2.22
C LEU A 90 -20.60 -7.94 2.72
N GLN A 91 -21.12 -8.22 3.90
CA GLN A 91 -21.93 -7.29 4.67
C GLN A 91 -21.25 -6.98 6.01
N CYS A 92 -21.45 -5.75 6.47
CA CYS A 92 -20.94 -5.26 7.75
C CYS A 92 -22.10 -4.71 8.58
N LYS A 93 -21.92 -4.73 9.90
CA LYS A 93 -22.77 -4.06 10.89
C LYS A 93 -21.86 -3.30 11.85
N VAL A 94 -22.32 -2.15 12.33
CA VAL A 94 -21.58 -1.34 13.30
C VAL A 94 -22.22 -1.55 14.67
N VAL A 95 -21.40 -1.66 15.72
CA VAL A 95 -21.88 -1.62 17.10
C VAL A 95 -21.78 -0.18 17.59
N HIS A 96 -22.91 0.39 18.01
CA HIS A 96 -22.98 1.73 18.56
C HIS A 96 -23.88 1.73 19.80
N GLY A 97 -23.35 2.17 20.95
CA GLY A 97 -24.10 2.17 22.21
C GLY A 97 -24.55 0.77 22.68
N GLY A 98 -23.79 -0.27 22.35
CA GLY A 98 -24.14 -1.66 22.66
C GLY A 98 -25.20 -2.28 21.74
N GLN A 99 -25.71 -1.54 20.76
CA GLN A 99 -26.66 -2.02 19.76
C GLN A 99 -26.00 -2.19 18.39
N LEU A 100 -26.48 -3.16 17.62
CA LEU A 100 -26.03 -3.40 16.24
C LEU A 100 -26.91 -2.60 15.26
N THR A 101 -26.26 -1.98 14.26
CA THR A 101 -26.97 -1.41 13.12
C THR A 101 -27.52 -2.48 12.19
N ASP A 102 -28.36 -2.06 11.25
CA ASP A 102 -28.69 -2.86 10.07
C ASP A 102 -27.43 -3.23 9.27
N ALA A 103 -27.52 -4.35 8.55
CA ALA A 103 -26.44 -4.80 7.70
C ALA A 103 -26.36 -3.95 6.44
N PHE A 104 -25.15 -3.57 6.03
CA PHE A 104 -24.89 -2.89 4.77
C PHE A 104 -23.79 -3.60 4.00
N GLN A 105 -23.82 -3.50 2.67
CA GLN A 105 -22.85 -4.14 1.80
C GLN A 105 -21.52 -3.38 1.78
N VAL A 106 -20.40 -4.10 1.92
CA VAL A 106 -19.05 -3.55 1.81
C VAL A 106 -18.63 -3.47 0.34
N ARG A 107 -18.72 -2.27 -0.24
CA ARG A 107 -18.45 -2.05 -1.67
C ARG A 107 -16.98 -1.77 -1.98
N THR A 108 -16.30 -1.03 -1.12
CA THR A 108 -14.90 -0.63 -1.30
C THR A 108 -14.04 -1.15 -0.16
N GLY A 109 -12.73 -1.06 -0.38
CA GLY A 109 -11.75 -1.20 0.67
C GLY A 109 -11.40 -2.62 1.09
N ALA A 110 -10.33 -2.66 1.87
CA ALA A 110 -9.76 -3.79 2.55
C ALA A 110 -10.33 -3.87 3.98
N ARG A 111 -10.48 -5.08 4.54
CA ARG A 111 -11.02 -5.24 5.89
C ARG A 111 -10.00 -4.79 6.94
N GLN A 112 -10.34 -3.83 7.78
CA GLN A 112 -9.45 -3.46 8.89
C GLN A 112 -9.23 -4.66 9.84
N GLY A 113 -7.99 -4.85 10.30
CA GLY A 113 -7.61 -6.01 11.13
C GLY A 113 -7.38 -7.32 10.37
N CYS A 114 -7.62 -7.37 9.06
CA CYS A 114 -7.23 -8.52 8.24
C CYS A 114 -5.72 -8.48 7.94
N LEU A 115 -5.03 -9.61 8.14
CA LEU A 115 -3.60 -9.77 7.85
C LEU A 115 -3.22 -9.45 6.40
N LEU A 116 -4.18 -9.57 5.47
CA LEU A 116 -3.95 -9.26 4.07
C LEU A 116 -4.01 -7.76 3.77
N SER A 117 -4.79 -6.99 4.54
CA SER A 117 -5.06 -5.57 4.24
C SER A 117 -3.81 -4.69 4.15
N PRO A 118 -2.79 -4.84 5.01
CA PRO A 118 -1.52 -4.13 4.83
C PRO A 118 -0.84 -4.43 3.49
N PHE A 119 -0.88 -5.69 3.06
CA PHE A 119 -0.33 -6.13 1.77
C PHE A 119 -1.09 -5.55 0.57
N LEU A 120 -2.42 -5.42 0.69
CA LEU A 120 -3.26 -4.76 -0.31
C LEU A 120 -2.85 -3.30 -0.48
N PHE A 121 -2.69 -2.60 0.63
CA PHE A 121 -2.31 -1.19 0.63
C PHE A 121 -0.90 -0.97 0.07
N LEU A 122 0.05 -1.85 0.44
CA LEU A 122 1.42 -1.83 -0.08
C LEU A 122 1.46 -1.82 -1.62
N LEU A 123 0.69 -2.70 -2.27
CA LEU A 123 0.60 -2.78 -3.73
C LEU A 123 0.04 -1.50 -4.36
N VAL A 124 -0.99 -0.93 -3.76
CA VAL A 124 -1.63 0.29 -4.25
C VAL A 124 -0.66 1.47 -4.20
N VAL A 125 0.00 1.68 -3.05
CA VAL A 125 0.96 2.77 -2.89
C VAL A 125 2.16 2.60 -3.81
N ASP A 126 2.70 1.38 -3.93
CA ASP A 126 3.82 1.15 -4.84
C ASP A 126 3.44 1.42 -6.30
N TRP A 127 2.23 1.02 -6.72
CA TRP A 127 1.74 1.29 -8.07
C TRP A 127 1.51 2.79 -8.33
N ILE A 128 0.88 3.51 -7.40
CA ILE A 128 0.68 4.97 -7.50
C ILE A 128 2.03 5.63 -7.70
N MET A 129 3.00 5.28 -6.85
CA MET A 129 4.31 5.91 -6.91
C MET A 129 5.06 5.54 -8.19
N LYS A 130 5.09 4.26 -8.61
CA LYS A 130 5.69 3.87 -9.91
C LYS A 130 5.10 4.65 -11.07
N THR A 131 3.79 4.85 -11.08
CA THR A 131 3.09 5.54 -12.16
C THR A 131 3.42 7.03 -12.14
N SER A 132 3.33 7.67 -10.97
CA SER A 132 3.62 9.10 -10.78
C SER A 132 5.10 9.45 -10.99
N THR A 133 6.00 8.48 -10.82
CA THR A 133 7.45 8.66 -10.98
C THR A 133 8.00 7.84 -12.16
N SER A 134 7.21 7.68 -13.23
CA SER A 134 7.65 6.91 -14.42
C SER A 134 8.41 7.77 -15.44
N GLU A 135 8.13 9.07 -15.51
CA GLU A 135 8.63 9.97 -16.56
C GLU A 135 9.66 11.01 -16.05
N GLY A 136 10.07 10.96 -14.78
CA GLY A 136 10.93 11.97 -14.15
C GLY A 136 12.40 11.57 -13.95
N LYS A 137 13.27 12.56 -13.71
CA LYS A 137 14.53 12.33 -12.97
C LYS A 137 14.19 12.31 -11.48
N HIS A 138 14.60 11.27 -10.77
CA HIS A 138 14.17 11.03 -9.38
C HIS A 138 15.31 11.26 -8.40
N GLY A 139 15.12 12.23 -7.49
CA GLY A 139 16.02 12.47 -6.36
C GLY A 139 17.40 12.99 -6.74
N ILE A 140 18.21 13.26 -5.71
CA ILE A 140 19.63 13.58 -5.84
C ILE A 140 20.33 12.29 -6.30
N GLN A 141 20.84 12.28 -7.53
CA GLN A 141 21.78 11.28 -8.05
C GLN A 141 23.19 11.84 -8.03
#